data_AF-A0A2E2NWQ3-F1
#
_entry.id   AF-A0A2E2NWQ3-F1
#
_cell.length_a   1.000
_cell.length_b   1.000
_cell.length_c   1.000
_cell.angle_alpha   90.00
_cell.angle_beta   90.00
_cell.angle_gamma   90.00
#
_symmetry.space_group_name_H-M   'P 1'
#
loop_
_entity.id
_entity.type
_entity.pdbx_description
1 polymer ?
#
loop_
_entity_poly.entity_id
_entity_poly.type
_entity_poly.pdbx_seq_one_letter_code
_entity_poly.pdbx_strand_id
1 'polypeptide(L)'
;MKVLLSAIIILFSATTIIAQEEDKGMKIEFKISVIQTPDSLLLNCEEGCNWQKLAFSYQEGDIFMLDQKGGGAVSYNKDGTINYEKDLKFSFTIQPANMLIEMQGLEGTNWVKTSITTSNVNPVFIDNYGVSN
;
A
#
# COMPACT_ATOMS: atom_id res chain seq x y z
N MET A 1 -21.24 -63.64 46.64
CA MET A 1 -20.57 -63.41 45.34
C MET A 1 -21.53 -62.62 44.45
N LYS A 2 -21.38 -61.30 44.36
CA LYS A 2 -22.12 -60.43 43.45
C LYS A 2 -21.10 -59.84 42.49
N VAL A 3 -21.13 -60.27 41.24
CA VAL A 3 -20.31 -59.71 40.16
C VAL A 3 -21.01 -58.42 39.73
N LEU A 4 -20.45 -57.27 40.10
CA LEU A 4 -20.88 -55.98 39.58
C LEU A 4 -20.14 -55.72 38.28
N LEU A 5 -20.80 -56.00 37.15
CA LEU A 5 -20.46 -55.39 35.87
C LEU A 5 -20.86 -53.91 35.96
N SER A 6 -19.88 -53.01 36.04
CA SER A 6 -20.12 -51.59 35.79
C SER A 6 -19.37 -51.19 34.53
N ALA A 7 -20.15 -50.76 33.54
CA ALA A 7 -19.72 -50.36 32.22
C ALA A 7 -18.77 -49.16 32.27
N ILE A 8 -17.66 -49.24 31.52
CA ILE A 8 -16.75 -48.13 31.27
C ILE A 8 -17.40 -47.21 30.23
N ILE A 9 -17.81 -46.02 30.66
CA ILE A 9 -18.30 -44.95 29.78
C ILE A 9 -17.07 -44.15 29.32
N ILE A 10 -16.66 -44.33 28.07
CA ILE A 10 -15.62 -43.51 27.43
C ILE A 10 -16.31 -42.22 26.97
N LEU A 11 -16.10 -41.12 27.70
CA LEU A 11 -16.49 -39.79 27.22
C LEU A 11 -15.56 -39.40 26.06
N PHE A 12 -16.10 -39.37 24.85
CA PHE A 12 -15.50 -38.66 23.73
C PHE A 12 -15.69 -37.16 23.97
N SER A 13 -14.65 -36.49 24.47
CA SER A 13 -14.57 -35.03 24.40
C SER A 13 -14.52 -34.67 22.91
N ALA A 14 -15.58 -34.07 22.38
CA ALA A 14 -15.49 -33.39 21.09
C ALA A 14 -14.51 -32.24 21.27
N THR A 15 -13.25 -32.43 20.86
CA THR A 15 -12.34 -31.32 20.67
C THR A 15 -12.93 -30.48 19.55
N THR A 16 -13.44 -29.29 19.88
CA THR A 16 -13.66 -28.28 18.84
C THR A 16 -12.30 -28.01 18.22
N ILE A 17 -12.15 -28.39 16.96
CA ILE A 17 -11.03 -27.95 16.14
C ILE A 17 -11.13 -26.43 16.16
N ILE A 18 -10.22 -25.77 16.88
CA ILE A 18 -10.00 -24.34 16.71
C ILE A 18 -9.41 -24.25 15.31
N ALA A 19 -10.25 -23.94 14.32
CA ALA A 19 -9.77 -23.39 13.07
C ALA A 19 -8.98 -22.14 13.46
N GLN A 20 -7.66 -22.22 13.37
CA GLN A 20 -6.84 -21.02 13.42
C GLN A 20 -7.26 -20.20 12.20
N GLU A 21 -7.92 -19.07 12.46
CA GLU A 21 -8.21 -18.09 11.41
C GLU A 21 -6.87 -17.62 10.85
N GLU A 22 -6.81 -17.58 9.52
CA GLU A 22 -5.63 -17.50 8.67
C GLU A 22 -4.55 -16.53 9.19
N ASP A 23 -3.30 -16.90 8.96
CA ASP A 23 -2.23 -15.92 8.79
C ASP A 23 -2.74 -14.90 7.76
N LYS A 24 -3.22 -13.75 8.24
CA LYS A 24 -3.58 -12.61 7.39
C LYS A 24 -2.27 -12.11 6.81
N GLY A 25 -1.79 -12.82 5.80
CA GLY A 25 -0.62 -12.45 5.04
C GLY A 25 -0.70 -10.97 4.71
N MET A 26 0.44 -10.32 4.81
CA MET A 26 0.62 -8.90 4.50
C MET A 26 -0.16 -8.55 3.22
N LYS A 27 -1.30 -7.84 3.35
CA LYS A 27 -2.14 -7.52 2.20
C LYS A 27 -1.54 -6.32 1.49
N ILE A 28 -1.02 -6.56 0.29
CA ILE A 28 -0.58 -5.51 -0.62
C ILE A 28 -1.82 -4.89 -1.27
N GLU A 29 -2.08 -3.62 -0.98
CA GLU A 29 -3.21 -2.88 -1.58
C GLU A 29 -2.85 -2.28 -2.94
N PHE A 30 -1.57 -1.96 -3.13
CA PHE A 30 -1.02 -1.47 -4.38
C PHE A 30 0.46 -1.81 -4.53
N LYS A 31 0.93 -1.89 -5.77
CA LYS A 31 2.35 -1.97 -6.11
C LYS A 31 2.61 -1.11 -7.34
N ILE A 32 3.51 -0.12 -7.20
CA ILE A 32 3.82 0.86 -8.24
C ILE A 32 5.33 0.89 -8.46
N SER A 33 5.79 0.80 -9.71
CA SER A 33 7.17 1.11 -10.07
C SER A 33 7.32 2.58 -10.39
N VAL A 34 8.40 3.19 -9.90
CA VAL A 34 8.70 4.61 -10.05
C VAL A 34 10.07 4.79 -10.69
N ILE A 35 10.13 5.64 -11.72
CA ILE A 35 11.35 6.10 -12.37
C ILE A 35 11.34 7.63 -12.40
N GLN A 36 12.46 8.23 -12.02
CA GLN A 36 12.70 9.67 -12.13
C GLN A 36 13.78 9.93 -13.19
N THR A 37 13.50 10.86 -14.08
CA THR A 37 14.48 11.55 -14.93
C THR A 37 14.62 12.99 -14.43
N PRO A 38 15.58 13.78 -14.95
CA PRO A 38 15.73 15.18 -14.52
C PRO A 38 14.46 16.04 -14.60
N ASP A 39 13.58 15.72 -15.54
CA ASP A 39 12.40 16.51 -15.92
C ASP A 39 11.08 15.74 -15.90
N SER A 40 11.12 14.44 -15.59
CA SER A 40 9.92 13.60 -15.64
C SER A 40 9.87 12.52 -14.56
N LEU A 41 8.64 12.20 -14.17
CA LEU A 41 8.30 11.12 -13.27
C LEU A 41 7.43 10.11 -14.02
N LEU A 42 7.91 8.88 -14.13
CA LEU A 42 7.22 7.78 -14.79
C LEU A 42 6.79 6.76 -13.73
N LEU A 43 5.51 6.41 -13.74
CA LEU A 43 4.95 5.41 -12.83
C LEU A 43 4.24 4.32 -13.63
N ASN A 44 4.49 3.07 -13.29
CA ASN A 44 3.68 1.95 -13.76
C ASN A 44 3.02 1.28 -12.57
N CYS A 45 1.73 1.01 -12.68
CA CYS A 45 1.03 0.25 -11.67
C CYS A 45 1.07 -1.23 -12.00
N GLU A 46 1.57 -2.03 -11.07
CA GLU A 46 1.58 -3.49 -11.13
C GLU A 46 0.33 -4.05 -10.45
N GLU A 47 -0.10 -3.44 -9.33
CA GLU A 47 -1.23 -3.89 -8.53
C GLU A 47 -2.02 -2.72 -7.94
N GLY A 48 -3.34 -2.88 -7.81
CA GLY A 48 -4.17 -1.99 -7.00
C GLY A 48 -4.75 -0.75 -7.69
N CYS A 49 -4.25 -0.36 -8.87
CA CYS A 49 -4.72 0.85 -9.59
C CYS A 49 -5.70 0.54 -10.72
N ASN A 50 -6.51 1.55 -11.06
CA ASN A 50 -7.38 1.57 -12.24
C ASN A 50 -6.66 2.11 -13.50
N TRP A 51 -5.38 2.46 -13.35
CA TRP A 51 -4.51 2.95 -14.41
C TRP A 51 -3.29 2.03 -14.54
N GLN A 52 -2.73 1.92 -15.73
CA GLN A 52 -1.52 1.14 -15.97
C GLN A 52 -0.26 1.99 -15.88
N LYS A 53 -0.30 3.21 -16.40
CA LYS A 53 0.85 4.12 -16.47
C LYS A 53 0.44 5.56 -16.25
N LEU A 54 1.31 6.30 -15.56
CA LEU A 54 1.25 7.75 -15.43
C LEU A 54 2.62 8.33 -15.76
N ALA A 55 2.61 9.50 -16.38
CA ALA A 55 3.82 10.24 -16.72
C ALA A 55 3.57 11.72 -16.44
N PHE A 56 4.46 12.34 -15.67
CA PHE A 56 4.40 13.75 -15.33
C PHE A 56 5.70 14.42 -15.75
N SER A 57 5.62 15.53 -16.47
CA SER A 57 6.70 16.52 -16.47
C SER A 57 6.60 17.34 -15.19
N TYR A 58 7.74 17.72 -14.60
CA TYR A 58 7.72 18.51 -13.37
C TYR A 58 8.82 19.58 -13.34
N GLN A 59 8.66 20.54 -12.44
CA GLN A 59 9.65 21.51 -11.98
C GLN A 59 9.91 21.30 -10.48
N GLU A 60 11.03 21.82 -9.98
CA GLU A 60 11.33 21.74 -8.54
C GLU A 60 10.23 22.42 -7.72
N GLY A 61 9.67 21.68 -6.75
CA GLY A 61 8.56 22.14 -5.92
C GLY A 61 7.18 21.67 -6.39
N ASP A 62 7.06 21.04 -7.55
CA ASP A 62 5.81 20.42 -7.97
C ASP A 62 5.45 19.24 -7.06
N ILE A 63 4.17 19.16 -6.69
CA ILE A 63 3.62 18.09 -5.88
C ILE A 63 2.45 17.46 -6.64
N PHE A 64 2.53 16.15 -6.83
CA PHE A 64 1.46 15.37 -7.43
C PHE A 64 0.78 14.52 -6.37
N MET A 65 -0.54 14.39 -6.47
CA MET A 65 -1.31 13.39 -5.76
C MET A 65 -1.46 12.15 -6.62
N LEU A 66 -1.35 10.99 -6.02
CA LEU A 66 -1.54 9.67 -6.64
C LEU A 66 -2.54 8.87 -5.81
N ASP A 67 -3.43 8.18 -6.49
CA ASP A 67 -4.42 7.32 -5.86
C ASP A 67 -4.80 6.13 -6.77
N GLN A 68 -5.73 5.31 -6.31
CA GLN A 68 -6.24 4.16 -7.05
C GLN A 68 -6.74 4.54 -8.46
N LYS A 69 -7.29 5.73 -8.65
CA LYS A 69 -7.98 6.13 -9.89
C LYS A 69 -7.06 6.90 -10.85
N GLY A 70 -6.00 7.54 -10.36
CA GLY A 70 -5.05 8.26 -11.21
C GLY A 70 -4.00 9.05 -10.44
N GLY A 71 -3.58 10.16 -11.06
CA GLY A 71 -2.76 11.16 -10.40
C GLY A 71 -2.71 12.48 -11.16
N GLY A 72 -2.32 13.54 -10.47
CA GLY A 72 -2.27 14.90 -11.00
C GLY A 72 -1.78 15.91 -9.98
N ALA A 73 -1.74 17.18 -10.36
CA ALA A 73 -1.35 18.25 -9.45
C ALA A 73 -2.21 18.23 -8.18
N VAL A 74 -1.57 18.41 -7.03
CA VAL A 74 -2.28 18.39 -5.75
C VAL A 74 -3.27 19.56 -5.67
N SER A 75 -4.43 19.32 -5.05
CA SER A 75 -5.41 20.37 -4.77
C SER A 75 -5.49 20.61 -3.27
N TYR A 76 -5.63 21.88 -2.87
CA TYR A 76 -5.68 22.28 -1.47
C TYR A 76 -7.04 22.85 -1.09
N ASN A 77 -7.49 22.53 0.12
CA ASN A 77 -8.59 23.21 0.79
C ASN A 77 -8.17 24.62 1.24
N LYS A 78 -9.15 25.45 1.60
CA LYS A 78 -8.90 26.83 2.09
C LYS A 78 -8.07 26.88 3.37
N ASP A 79 -8.06 25.81 4.16
CA ASP A 79 -7.29 25.67 5.40
C ASP A 79 -5.86 25.15 5.18
N GLY A 80 -5.46 24.92 3.93
CA GLY A 80 -4.14 24.42 3.56
C GLY A 80 -3.99 22.89 3.63
N THR A 81 -5.05 22.15 3.97
CA THR A 81 -5.03 20.69 3.89
C THR A 81 -5.17 20.20 2.44
N ILE A 82 -4.62 19.03 2.13
CA ILE A 82 -4.78 18.41 0.80
C ILE A 82 -6.22 17.93 0.65
N ASN A 83 -6.83 18.24 -0.48
CA ASN A 83 -8.12 17.71 -0.87
C ASN A 83 -7.91 16.41 -1.67
N TYR A 84 -8.42 15.30 -1.13
CA TYR A 84 -8.33 13.96 -1.71
C TYR A 84 -9.64 13.18 -1.46
N GLU A 85 -9.90 12.19 -2.31
CA GLU A 85 -11.04 11.28 -2.14
C GLU A 85 -10.74 10.24 -1.05
N LYS A 86 -11.67 10.11 -0.10
CA LYS A 86 -11.60 9.10 0.97
C LYS A 86 -12.14 7.75 0.50
N ASP A 87 -11.93 6.72 1.30
CA ASP A 87 -12.43 5.35 1.06
C ASP A 87 -11.86 4.69 -0.21
N LEU A 88 -10.72 5.20 -0.71
CA LEU A 88 -9.91 4.53 -1.73
C LEU A 88 -8.98 3.51 -1.07
N LYS A 89 -8.52 2.53 -1.87
CA LYS A 89 -7.52 1.56 -1.39
C LYS A 89 -6.23 2.23 -0.93
N PHE A 90 -5.84 3.31 -1.60
CA PHE A 90 -4.68 4.12 -1.25
C PHE A 90 -4.78 5.53 -1.82
N SER A 91 -4.08 6.46 -1.17
CA SER A 91 -3.72 7.77 -1.72
C SER A 91 -2.44 8.28 -1.04
N PHE A 92 -1.61 9.01 -1.79
CA PHE A 92 -0.39 9.64 -1.30
C PHE A 92 0.03 10.79 -2.20
N THR A 93 0.94 11.63 -1.74
CA THR A 93 1.61 12.64 -2.58
C THR A 93 3.03 12.23 -2.93
N ILE A 94 3.51 12.76 -4.05
CA ILE A 94 4.87 12.59 -4.55
C ILE A 94 5.44 13.95 -4.96
N GLN A 95 6.63 14.26 -4.47
CA GLN A 95 7.35 15.51 -4.72
C GLN A 95 8.77 15.18 -5.21
N PRO A 96 8.99 15.16 -6.53
CA PRO A 96 10.32 14.93 -7.09
C PRO A 96 11.20 16.20 -6.96
N ALA A 97 12.41 16.05 -6.42
CA ALA A 97 13.41 17.11 -6.35
C ALA A 97 14.83 16.51 -6.37
N ASN A 98 15.69 16.98 -7.28
CA ASN A 98 17.12 16.62 -7.31
C ASN A 98 17.44 15.11 -7.22
N MET A 99 16.73 14.28 -7.99
CA MET A 99 16.83 12.80 -7.98
C MET A 99 16.42 12.11 -6.66
N LEU A 100 15.87 12.88 -5.72
CA LEU A 100 15.13 12.42 -4.57
C LEU A 100 13.64 12.58 -4.85
N ILE A 101 12.85 11.62 -4.38
CA ILE A 101 11.40 11.72 -4.39
C ILE A 101 10.95 11.66 -2.94
N GLU A 102 10.33 12.73 -2.46
CA GLU A 102 9.65 12.73 -1.17
C GLU A 102 8.20 12.29 -1.36
N MET A 103 7.70 11.46 -0.45
CA MET A 103 6.33 10.95 -0.50
C MET A 103 5.67 11.11 0.86
N GLN A 104 4.39 11.49 0.85
CA GLN A 104 3.57 11.57 2.06
C GLN A 104 2.32 10.71 1.90
N GLY A 105 2.13 9.79 2.83
CA GLY A 105 0.99 8.88 2.86
C GLY A 105 -0.28 9.61 3.33
N LEU A 106 -1.41 9.27 2.72
CA LEU A 106 -2.72 9.81 3.08
C LEU A 106 -3.64 8.66 3.53
N GLU A 107 -4.19 7.89 2.60
CA GLU A 107 -5.02 6.71 2.88
C GLU A 107 -4.31 5.43 2.43
N GLY A 108 -4.55 4.33 3.14
CA GLY A 108 -4.09 2.99 2.71
C GLY A 108 -2.57 2.77 2.69
N THR A 109 -1.78 3.73 3.17
CA THR A 109 -0.32 3.63 3.33
C THR A 109 0.05 3.49 4.81
N ASN A 110 0.95 2.58 5.15
CA ASN A 110 1.45 2.40 6.53
C ASN A 110 2.58 3.38 6.90
N TRP A 111 3.00 4.19 5.94
CA TRP A 111 4.03 5.21 6.10
C TRP A 111 3.40 6.60 6.05
N VAL A 112 3.84 7.48 6.96
CA VAL A 112 3.39 8.90 6.98
C VAL A 112 4.23 9.72 6.01
N LYS A 113 5.55 9.54 6.03
CA LYS A 113 6.50 10.13 5.10
C LYS A 113 7.59 9.12 4.79
N THR A 114 8.06 9.12 3.55
CA THR A 114 9.22 8.35 3.13
C THR A 114 9.89 9.05 1.96
N SER A 115 11.08 8.60 1.58
CA SER A 115 11.74 9.08 0.38
C SER A 115 12.46 7.95 -0.34
N ILE A 116 12.58 8.10 -1.66
CA ILE A 116 13.26 7.15 -2.53
C ILE A 116 14.18 7.90 -3.48
N THR A 117 15.23 7.21 -3.92
CA THR A 117 16.06 7.63 -5.05
C THR A 117 15.92 6.57 -6.13
N THR A 118 15.75 7.01 -7.37
CA THR A 118 15.61 6.11 -8.53
C THR A 118 16.42 6.70 -9.69
N SER A 119 16.65 5.89 -10.71
CA SER A 119 17.28 6.32 -11.96
C SER A 119 16.47 5.82 -13.15
N ASN A 120 16.80 6.31 -14.34
CA ASN A 120 16.17 5.91 -15.60
C ASN A 120 16.34 4.43 -15.97
N VAL A 121 17.20 3.68 -15.27
CA VAL A 121 17.49 2.26 -15.54
C VAL A 121 17.05 1.32 -14.42
N ASN A 122 16.86 1.83 -13.20
CA ASN A 122 16.53 1.04 -12.03
C ASN A 122 15.24 1.58 -11.40
N PRO A 123 14.07 1.05 -11.78
CA PRO A 123 12.82 1.40 -11.14
C PRO A 123 12.87 1.02 -9.66
N VAL A 124 12.27 1.85 -8.82
CA VAL A 124 12.00 1.53 -7.42
C VAL A 124 10.54 1.12 -7.31
N PHE A 125 10.27 -0.01 -6.67
CA PHE A 125 8.90 -0.43 -6.37
C PHE A 125 8.48 0.12 -5.02
N ILE A 126 7.23 0.58 -4.96
CA ILE A 126 6.60 1.06 -3.74
C ILE A 126 5.26 0.37 -3.54
N ASP A 127 4.92 0.10 -2.29
CA ASP A 127 3.63 -0.45 -1.87
C ASP A 127 3.15 0.22 -0.56
N ASN A 128 2.08 -0.32 0.04
CA ASN A 128 1.52 0.20 1.27
C ASN A 128 2.45 0.07 2.48
N TYR A 129 3.56 -0.65 2.40
CA TYR A 129 4.58 -0.78 3.46
C TYR A 129 5.84 0.06 3.19
N GLY A 130 5.99 0.64 2.00
CA GLY A 130 7.07 1.55 1.66
C GLY A 130 7.79 1.10 0.40
N VAL A 131 9.12 1.04 0.44
CA VAL A 131 9.93 0.50 -0.66
C VAL A 131 9.82 -1.03 -0.65
N SER A 132 9.53 -1.61 -1.81
CA SER A 132 9.36 -3.05 -1.99
C SER A 132 10.32 -3.62 -3.03
N ASN A 133 10.49 -4.95 -2.99
CA ASN A 133 11.31 -5.72 -3.92
C ASN A 133 10.49 -6.27 -5.09
#